data_AF-A0A8C2VJK9-F1
#
_entry.id   AF-A0A8C2VJK9-F1
#
_cell.length_a   1.000
_cell.length_b   1.000
_cell.length_c   1.000
_cell.angle_alpha   90.00
_cell.angle_beta   90.00
_cell.angle_gamma   90.00
#
_symmetry.space_group_name_H-M   'P 1'
#
loop_
_entity.id
_entity.type
_entity.pdbx_description
1 polymer ?
#
loop_
_entity_poly.entity_id
_entity_poly.type
_entity_poly.pdbx_seq_one_letter_code
_entity_poly.pdbx_strand_id
1 'polypeptide(L)'
;SRYIEMTIAEDAGKEQCVFPLPEPQDLFQASQMKFEDFQKDLRKLKKDLKACETEAGKVYQVSSKEHMQPFKENMEQFIIQAKIDQEAEEASLTETHKCFLETTAYFFMKPKIGEKEVSPNVFFSIWHEFSSDFKDFWKKENKLILQERVKEAEEVCRQKKGKSLYKIKPRHDSGIVSI
;
A
#
# COMPACT_ATOMS: atom_id res chain seq x y z
N SER A 1 2.05 -20.96 -2.09
CA SER A 1 0.64 -20.94 -2.55
C SER A 1 -0.39 -21.26 -1.46
N ARG A 2 -0.22 -22.32 -0.65
CA ARG A 2 -1.27 -22.76 0.31
C ARG A 2 -1.65 -21.75 1.41
N TYR A 3 -0.74 -20.85 1.80
CA TYR A 3 -1.00 -19.82 2.81
C TYR A 3 -1.89 -18.68 2.30
N ILE A 4 -1.77 -18.30 1.03
CA ILE A 4 -2.53 -17.20 0.42
C ILE A 4 -3.97 -17.65 0.12
N GLU A 5 -4.15 -18.88 -0.36
CA GLU A 5 -5.48 -19.46 -0.57
C GLU A 5 -6.27 -19.59 0.74
N MET A 6 -5.61 -19.95 1.84
CA MET A 6 -6.26 -20.15 3.13
C MET A 6 -6.71 -18.84 3.79
N THR A 7 -5.90 -17.78 3.74
CA THR A 7 -6.27 -16.47 4.31
C THR A 7 -7.31 -15.74 3.47
N ILE A 8 -7.21 -15.79 2.14
CA ILE A 8 -8.22 -15.20 1.25
C ILE A 8 -9.58 -15.89 1.42
N ALA A 9 -9.60 -17.21 1.65
CA ALA A 9 -10.83 -17.98 1.84
C ALA A 9 -11.45 -17.82 3.24
N GLU A 10 -10.65 -17.72 4.31
CA GLU A 10 -11.18 -17.68 5.68
C GLU A 10 -11.93 -16.39 6.00
N ASP A 11 -11.49 -15.27 5.44
CA ASP A 11 -12.11 -13.95 5.63
C ASP A 11 -13.04 -13.53 4.49
N ALA A 12 -13.23 -14.39 3.49
CA ALA A 12 -14.15 -14.14 2.40
C ALA A 12 -15.57 -13.84 2.91
N GLY A 13 -16.16 -12.75 2.43
CA GLY A 13 -17.47 -12.26 2.85
C GLY A 13 -17.54 -11.73 4.30
N LYS A 14 -16.42 -11.49 4.98
CA LYS A 14 -16.37 -10.72 6.25
C LYS A 14 -15.96 -9.26 5.98
N GLU A 15 -16.25 -8.36 6.91
CA GLU A 15 -15.77 -6.96 6.85
C GLU A 15 -14.24 -6.84 6.85
N GLN A 16 -13.53 -7.84 7.37
CA GLN A 16 -12.05 -7.88 7.38
C GLN A 16 -11.43 -8.37 6.07
N CYS A 17 -12.21 -8.70 5.03
CA CYS A 17 -11.66 -9.18 3.76
C CYS A 17 -10.87 -8.05 3.07
N VAL A 18 -9.54 -8.18 3.00
CA VAL A 18 -8.64 -7.22 2.35
C VAL A 18 -8.37 -7.65 0.92
N PHE A 19 -8.33 -6.68 0.01
CA PHE A 19 -7.99 -6.92 -1.39
C PHE A 19 -6.55 -7.47 -1.49
N PRO A 20 -6.31 -8.62 -2.17
CA PRO A 20 -5.04 -9.34 -2.06
C PRO A 20 -3.95 -8.85 -3.04
N LEU A 21 -4.28 -7.93 -3.94
CA LEU A 21 -3.34 -7.36 -4.91
C LEU A 21 -3.05 -5.89 -4.59
N PRO A 22 -1.96 -5.31 -5.15
CA PRO A 22 -1.74 -3.89 -5.05
C PRO A 22 -2.93 -3.09 -5.58
N GLU A 23 -3.23 -1.99 -4.90
CA GLU A 23 -4.35 -1.13 -5.25
C GLU A 23 -4.20 -0.61 -6.69
N PRO A 24 -5.26 -0.69 -7.52
CA PRO A 24 -5.16 -0.24 -8.91
C PRO A 24 -4.70 1.20 -9.05
N GLN A 25 -5.05 2.07 -8.10
CA GLN A 25 -4.62 3.46 -8.10
C GLN A 25 -3.10 3.61 -7.94
N ASP A 26 -2.49 2.82 -7.07
CA ASP A 26 -1.04 2.87 -6.82
C ASP A 26 -0.29 2.38 -8.06
N LEU A 27 -0.79 1.31 -8.71
CA LEU A 27 -0.25 0.81 -9.96
C LEU A 27 -0.37 1.84 -11.09
N PHE A 28 -1.50 2.54 -11.17
CA PHE A 28 -1.68 3.62 -12.13
C PHE A 28 -0.66 4.73 -11.88
N GLN A 29 -0.48 5.17 -10.63
CA GLN A 29 0.51 6.19 -10.30
C GLN A 29 1.93 5.76 -10.66
N ALA A 30 2.32 4.53 -10.31
CA ALA A 30 3.63 3.96 -10.66
C ALA A 30 3.84 3.89 -12.18
N SER A 31 2.78 3.66 -12.96
CA SER A 31 2.84 3.66 -14.43
C SER A 31 3.16 5.02 -15.04
N GLN A 32 2.93 6.12 -14.32
CA GLN A 32 3.20 7.48 -14.79
C GLN A 32 4.61 7.97 -14.39
N MET A 33 5.30 7.22 -13.53
CA MET A 33 6.63 7.56 -13.05
C MET A 33 7.73 7.22 -14.07
N LYS A 34 8.84 7.96 -14.01
CA LYS A 34 10.02 7.76 -14.87
C LYS A 34 11.29 7.89 -14.06
N PHE A 35 12.13 6.85 -14.07
CA PHE A 35 13.40 6.85 -13.35
C PHE A 35 14.32 7.98 -13.81
N GLU A 36 14.29 8.33 -15.09
CA GLU A 36 15.12 9.39 -15.69
C GLU A 36 14.81 10.77 -15.11
N ASP A 37 13.54 11.04 -14.80
CA ASP A 37 13.12 12.31 -14.21
C ASP A 37 13.66 12.43 -12.78
N PHE A 38 13.52 11.39 -11.96
CA PHE A 38 14.09 11.35 -10.60
C PHE A 38 15.61 11.48 -10.61
N GLN A 39 16.31 10.77 -11.51
CA GLN A 39 17.75 10.90 -11.66
C GLN A 39 18.18 12.32 -12.03
N LYS A 40 17.40 12.99 -12.89
CA LYS A 40 17.66 14.38 -13.29
C LYS A 40 17.47 15.33 -12.11
N ASP A 41 16.41 15.14 -11.33
CA ASP A 41 16.11 15.96 -10.17
C ASP A 41 17.16 15.77 -9.07
N LEU A 42 17.59 14.54 -8.79
CA LEU A 42 18.68 14.27 -7.84
C LEU A 42 20.01 14.89 -8.31
N ARG A 43 20.36 14.79 -9.59
CA ARG A 43 21.56 15.47 -10.12
C ARG A 43 21.49 16.99 -9.96
N LYS A 44 20.31 17.57 -10.15
CA LYS A 44 20.08 19.00 -9.94
C LYS A 44 20.24 19.36 -8.47
N LEU A 45 19.61 18.61 -7.56
CA LEU A 45 19.73 18.82 -6.12
C LEU A 45 21.18 18.76 -5.64
N LYS A 46 21.96 17.77 -6.11
CA LYS A 46 23.40 17.67 -5.84
C LYS A 46 24.18 18.90 -6.29
N LYS A 47 23.83 19.48 -7.44
CA LYS A 47 24.46 20.70 -7.96
C LYS A 47 24.10 21.92 -7.12
N ASP A 48 22.82 22.05 -6.76
CA ASP A 48 22.32 23.16 -5.95
C ASP A 48 22.94 23.11 -4.53
N LEU A 49 23.11 21.92 -3.95
CA LEU A 49 23.79 21.72 -2.67
C LEU A 49 25.27 22.13 -2.73
N LYS A 50 26.00 21.81 -3.81
CA LYS A 50 27.39 22.27 -4.01
C LYS A 50 27.48 23.79 -4.14
N ALA A 51 26.50 24.41 -4.81
CA ALA A 51 26.43 25.87 -4.92
C ALA A 51 26.17 26.50 -3.54
N CYS A 52 25.27 25.92 -2.75
CA CYS A 52 24.99 26.34 -1.37
C CYS A 52 26.25 26.27 -0.49
N GLU A 53 26.99 25.15 -0.54
CA GLU A 53 28.26 24.98 0.18
C GLU A 53 29.31 26.02 -0.23
N THR A 54 29.40 26.31 -1.53
CA THR A 54 30.33 27.33 -2.04
C THR A 54 29.97 28.71 -1.49
N GLU A 55 28.68 29.06 -1.47
CA GLU A 55 28.21 30.36 -0.97
C GLU A 55 28.39 30.49 0.54
N ALA A 56 28.09 29.44 1.30
CA ALA A 56 28.38 29.37 2.73
C ALA A 56 29.88 29.58 2.98
N GLY A 57 30.75 28.96 2.17
CA GLY A 57 32.19 29.17 2.19
C GLY A 57 32.58 30.65 2.05
N LYS A 58 31.93 31.41 1.16
CA LYS A 58 32.19 32.86 1.02
C LYS A 58 31.78 33.62 2.26
N VAL A 59 30.63 33.30 2.86
CA VAL A 59 30.18 33.94 4.11
C VAL A 59 31.21 33.73 5.21
N TYR A 60 31.81 32.54 5.32
CA TYR A 60 32.85 32.25 6.30
C TYR A 60 34.12 33.10 6.11
N GLN A 61 34.47 33.42 4.86
CA GLN A 61 35.68 34.21 4.55
C GLN A 61 35.48 35.71 4.76
N VAL A 62 34.27 36.21 4.53
CA VAL A 62 33.97 37.66 4.63
C VAL A 62 33.57 38.06 6.05
N SER A 63 33.07 37.14 6.86
CA SER A 63 32.59 37.42 8.21
C SER A 63 33.75 37.53 9.22
N SER A 64 33.65 38.46 10.17
CA SER A 64 34.54 38.51 11.32
C SER A 64 34.24 37.35 12.29
N LYS A 65 35.24 36.91 13.05
CA LYS A 65 35.11 35.76 13.97
C LYS A 65 34.00 35.94 15.02
N GLU A 66 33.78 37.18 15.46
CA GLU A 66 32.77 37.55 16.46
C GLU A 66 31.33 37.48 15.94
N HIS A 67 31.12 37.50 14.62
CA HIS A 67 29.80 37.48 13.98
C HIS A 67 29.53 36.22 13.15
N MET A 68 30.46 35.26 13.19
CA MET A 68 30.40 34.05 12.38
C MET A 68 29.36 33.04 12.89
N GLN A 69 29.17 32.99 14.21
CA GLN A 69 28.19 32.11 14.84
C GLN A 69 26.88 32.85 15.11
N PRO A 70 25.73 32.17 15.03
CA PRO A 70 25.55 30.71 14.87
C PRO A 70 25.49 30.23 13.41
N PHE A 71 25.62 31.15 12.44
CA PHE A 71 25.41 30.83 11.01
C PHE A 71 26.29 29.68 10.55
N LYS A 72 27.59 29.71 10.89
CA LYS A 72 28.53 28.69 10.44
C LYS A 72 28.17 27.30 10.94
N GLU A 73 27.97 27.13 12.25
CA GLU A 73 27.60 25.84 12.83
C GLU A 73 26.30 25.29 12.24
N ASN A 74 25.26 26.12 12.18
CA ASN A 74 23.97 25.70 11.63
C ASN A 74 24.08 25.31 10.16
N MET A 75 24.84 26.07 9.38
CA MET A 75 25.01 25.83 7.95
C MET A 75 25.87 24.59 7.69
N GLU A 76 26.93 24.36 8.47
CA GLU A 76 27.75 23.14 8.37
C GLU A 76 26.92 21.90 8.72
N GLN A 77 26.12 21.94 9.78
CA GLN A 77 25.22 20.84 10.13
C GLN A 77 24.18 20.57 9.03
N PHE A 78 23.56 21.63 8.50
CA PHE A 78 22.63 21.52 7.38
C PHE A 78 23.27 20.89 6.14
N ILE A 79 24.45 21.35 5.72
CA ILE A 79 25.15 20.82 4.55
C ILE A 79 25.55 19.36 4.74
N ILE A 80 26.04 18.99 5.93
CA ILE A 80 26.39 17.59 6.25
C ILE A 80 25.16 16.71 6.13
N GLN A 81 24.05 17.07 6.77
CA GLN A 81 22.83 16.28 6.72
C GLN A 81 22.28 16.19 5.29
N ALA A 82 22.24 17.31 4.55
CA ALA A 82 21.76 17.33 3.18
C ALA A 82 22.61 16.44 2.23
N LYS A 83 23.92 16.31 2.47
CA LYS A 83 24.78 15.40 1.70
C LYS A 83 24.47 13.94 2.00
N ILE A 84 24.26 13.61 3.28
CA ILE A 84 23.87 12.25 3.69
C ILE A 84 22.54 11.87 3.05
N ASP A 85 21.54 12.76 3.15
CA ASP A 85 20.20 12.51 2.59
C ASP A 85 20.26 12.38 1.06
N GLN A 86 21.05 13.23 0.39
CA GLN A 86 21.27 13.15 -1.05
C GLN A 86 21.88 11.80 -1.47
N GLU A 87 22.89 11.31 -0.75
CA GLU A 87 23.53 10.02 -1.06
C GLU A 87 22.59 8.85 -0.78
N ALA A 88 21.83 8.92 0.33
CA ALA A 88 20.82 7.92 0.67
C ALA A 88 19.74 7.82 -0.42
N GLU A 89 19.27 8.95 -0.94
CA GLU A 89 18.22 8.97 -1.95
C GLU A 89 18.72 8.53 -3.34
N GLU A 90 19.98 8.86 -3.70
CA GLU A 90 20.64 8.30 -4.88
C GLU A 90 20.78 6.77 -4.80
N ALA A 91 21.13 6.23 -3.63
CA ALA A 91 21.23 4.80 -3.39
C ALA A 91 19.86 4.12 -3.45
N SER A 92 18.86 4.68 -2.77
CA SER A 92 17.47 4.19 -2.75
C SER A 92 16.87 4.14 -4.16
N LEU A 93 17.07 5.18 -4.99
CA LEU A 93 16.62 5.19 -6.38
C LEU A 93 17.30 4.09 -7.21
N THR A 94 18.60 3.87 -6.99
CA THR A 94 19.38 2.84 -7.71
C THR A 94 18.89 1.44 -7.34
N GLU A 95 18.68 1.17 -6.05
CA GLU A 95 18.15 -0.10 -5.57
C GLU A 95 16.73 -0.34 -6.06
N THR A 96 15.87 0.68 -5.98
CA THR A 96 14.48 0.62 -6.48
C THR A 96 14.45 0.29 -7.98
N HIS A 97 15.29 0.94 -8.78
CA HIS A 97 15.36 0.69 -10.21
C HIS A 97 15.83 -0.74 -10.50
N LYS A 98 16.84 -1.23 -9.77
CA LYS A 98 17.30 -2.62 -9.88
C LYS A 98 16.19 -3.63 -9.54
N CYS A 99 15.51 -3.44 -8.41
CA CYS A 99 14.40 -4.30 -7.98
C CYS A 99 13.26 -4.32 -9.01
N PHE A 100 12.97 -3.16 -9.61
CA PHE A 100 11.99 -3.07 -10.69
C PHE A 100 12.42 -3.91 -11.91
N LEU A 101 13.66 -3.78 -12.39
CA LEU A 101 14.16 -4.56 -13.52
C LEU A 101 14.14 -6.07 -13.23
N GLU A 102 14.56 -6.49 -12.03
CA GLU A 102 14.49 -7.89 -11.59
C GLU A 102 13.03 -8.41 -11.59
N THR A 103 12.08 -7.58 -11.14
CA THR A 103 10.65 -7.90 -11.18
C THR A 103 10.16 -8.06 -12.62
N THR A 104 10.52 -7.14 -13.53
CA THR A 104 10.13 -7.26 -14.94
C THR A 104 10.72 -8.50 -15.61
N ALA A 105 11.95 -8.88 -15.24
CA ALA A 105 12.61 -10.08 -15.72
C ALA A 105 11.96 -11.37 -15.18
N TYR A 106 11.53 -11.39 -13.91
CA TYR A 106 10.79 -12.49 -13.32
C TYR A 106 9.49 -12.79 -14.09
N PHE A 107 8.80 -11.76 -14.57
CA PHE A 107 7.61 -11.88 -15.42
C PHE A 107 7.92 -12.01 -16.92
N PHE A 108 9.19 -12.20 -17.29
CA PHE A 108 9.64 -12.36 -18.68
C PHE A 108 9.21 -11.21 -19.61
N MET A 109 9.02 -10.00 -19.08
CA MET A 109 8.68 -8.83 -19.88
C MET A 109 9.90 -8.34 -20.65
N LYS A 110 9.66 -7.95 -21.90
CA LYS A 110 10.70 -7.44 -22.79
C LYS A 110 10.48 -5.94 -23.04
N PRO A 111 11.55 -5.15 -23.16
CA PRO A 111 11.45 -3.75 -23.55
C PRO A 111 10.79 -3.62 -24.93
N LYS A 112 10.13 -2.49 -25.18
CA LYS A 112 9.58 -2.19 -26.51
C LYS A 112 10.71 -1.94 -27.51
N ILE A 113 10.40 -2.05 -28.81
CA ILE A 113 11.36 -1.75 -29.87
C ILE A 113 11.83 -0.29 -29.73
N GLY A 114 13.13 -0.09 -29.58
CA GLY A 114 13.74 1.23 -29.37
C GLY A 114 13.97 1.59 -27.90
N GLU A 115 13.45 0.82 -26.95
CA GLU A 115 13.74 0.97 -25.52
C GLU A 115 14.90 0.04 -25.12
N LYS A 116 15.76 0.51 -24.21
CA LYS A 116 16.85 -0.32 -23.65
C LYS A 116 16.36 -1.25 -22.54
N GLU A 117 15.39 -0.77 -21.76
CA GLU A 117 14.86 -1.41 -20.56
C GLU A 117 13.34 -1.25 -20.54
N VAL A 118 12.64 -2.15 -19.84
CA VAL A 118 11.18 -2.06 -19.69
C VAL A 118 10.87 -0.80 -18.90
N SER A 119 9.96 0.05 -19.37
CA SER A 119 9.56 1.24 -18.59
C SER A 119 8.51 0.91 -17.52
N PRO A 120 8.44 1.67 -16.41
CA PRO A 120 7.37 1.54 -15.41
C PRO A 120 5.97 1.59 -16.04
N ASN A 121 5.78 2.44 -17.05
CA ASN A 121 4.53 2.52 -17.78
C ASN A 121 4.12 1.18 -18.40
N VAL A 122 5.04 0.53 -19.11
CA VAL A 122 4.77 -0.74 -19.80
C VAL A 122 4.40 -1.84 -18.80
N PHE A 123 5.13 -1.94 -17.70
CA PHE A 123 4.87 -2.95 -16.67
C PHE A 123 3.58 -2.66 -15.90
N PHE A 124 3.49 -1.47 -15.29
CA PHE A 124 2.41 -1.16 -14.35
C PHE A 124 1.08 -0.84 -15.01
N SER A 125 1.02 -0.44 -16.29
CA SER A 125 -0.28 -0.27 -16.97
C SER A 125 -1.00 -1.61 -17.13
N ILE A 126 -0.27 -2.68 -17.48
CA ILE A 126 -0.83 -4.03 -17.59
C ILE A 126 -1.31 -4.52 -16.22
N TRP A 127 -0.48 -4.33 -15.17
CA TRP A 127 -0.87 -4.69 -13.81
C TRP A 127 -2.04 -3.88 -13.28
N HIS A 128 -2.13 -2.60 -13.64
CA HIS A 128 -3.25 -1.74 -13.28
C HIS A 128 -4.56 -2.27 -13.88
N GLU A 129 -4.58 -2.61 -15.17
CA GLU A 129 -5.74 -3.20 -15.85
C GLU A 129 -6.13 -4.53 -15.19
N PHE A 130 -5.16 -5.43 -15.02
CA PHE A 130 -5.38 -6.73 -14.38
C PHE A 130 -5.93 -6.60 -12.95
N SER A 131 -5.33 -5.74 -12.12
CA SER A 131 -5.74 -5.53 -10.73
C SER A 131 -7.13 -4.89 -10.67
N SER A 132 -7.45 -3.96 -11.59
CA SER A 132 -8.78 -3.33 -11.67
C SER A 132 -9.87 -4.36 -11.94
N ASP A 133 -9.69 -5.19 -12.97
CA ASP A 133 -10.64 -6.24 -13.31
C ASP A 133 -10.78 -7.25 -12.18
N PHE A 134 -9.64 -7.70 -11.62
CA PHE A 134 -9.63 -8.63 -10.49
C PHE A 134 -10.36 -8.07 -9.28
N LYS A 135 -10.21 -6.77 -8.98
CA LYS A 135 -10.91 -6.10 -7.88
C LYS A 135 -12.41 -6.08 -8.06
N ASP A 136 -12.89 -5.88 -9.28
CA ASP A 136 -14.31 -5.88 -9.58
C ASP A 136 -14.93 -7.27 -9.39
N PHE A 137 -14.25 -8.32 -9.84
CA PHE A 137 -14.67 -9.70 -9.57
C PHE A 137 -14.61 -10.05 -8.09
N TRP A 138 -13.51 -9.71 -7.42
CA TRP A 138 -13.33 -9.96 -5.98
C TRP A 138 -14.42 -9.29 -5.13
N LYS A 139 -14.82 -8.05 -5.46
CA LYS A 139 -15.95 -7.37 -4.78
C LYS A 139 -17.28 -8.07 -5.01
N LYS A 140 -17.55 -8.51 -6.25
CA LYS A 140 -18.78 -9.24 -6.59
C LYS A 140 -18.85 -10.57 -5.82
N GLU A 141 -17.76 -11.31 -5.79
CA GLU A 141 -17.67 -12.60 -5.11
C GLU A 141 -17.85 -12.46 -3.60
N ASN A 142 -17.16 -11.49 -2.97
CA ASN A 142 -17.34 -11.22 -1.55
C ASN A 142 -18.76 -10.83 -1.18
N LYS A 143 -19.44 -10.07 -2.05
CA LYS A 143 -20.85 -9.72 -1.85
C LYS A 143 -21.74 -10.96 -1.91
N LEU A 144 -21.49 -11.90 -2.84
CA LEU A 144 -22.26 -13.15 -2.94
C LEU A 144 -22.06 -14.01 -1.69
N ILE A 145 -20.81 -14.18 -1.24
CA ILE A 145 -20.48 -14.95 -0.02
C ILE A 145 -21.16 -14.33 1.20
N LEU A 146 -21.10 -13.00 1.36
CA LEU A 146 -21.79 -12.32 2.45
C LEU A 146 -23.31 -12.55 2.40
N GLN A 147 -23.93 -12.48 1.21
CA GLN A 147 -25.36 -12.74 1.05
C GLN A 147 -25.76 -14.17 1.43
N GLU A 148 -24.94 -15.16 1.05
CA GLU A 148 -25.17 -16.56 1.41
C GLU A 148 -25.11 -16.75 2.94
N ARG A 149 -24.09 -16.20 3.60
CA ARG A 149 -23.97 -16.26 5.07
C ARG A 149 -25.11 -15.59 5.81
N VAL A 150 -25.62 -14.47 5.29
CA VAL A 150 -26.81 -13.81 5.87
C VAL A 150 -28.04 -14.71 5.74
N LYS A 151 -28.27 -15.34 4.58
CA LYS A 151 -29.39 -16.26 4.38
C LYS A 151 -29.31 -17.48 5.32
N GLU A 152 -28.11 -18.05 5.49
CA GLU A 152 -27.89 -19.14 6.44
C GLU A 152 -28.20 -18.73 7.88
N ALA A 153 -27.73 -17.55 8.31
CA ALA A 153 -27.99 -17.02 9.65
C ALA A 153 -29.49 -16.76 9.89
N GLU A 154 -30.21 -16.23 8.89
CA GLU A 154 -31.66 -16.02 8.96
C GLU A 154 -32.43 -17.34 9.10
N GLU A 155 -32.03 -18.38 8.34
CA GLU A 155 -32.66 -19.70 8.41
C GLU A 155 -32.44 -20.36 9.78
N VAL A 156 -31.22 -20.28 10.32
CA VAL A 156 -30.92 -20.74 11.68
C VAL A 156 -31.79 -20.00 12.72
N CYS A 157 -32.00 -18.70 12.55
CA CYS A 157 -32.88 -17.91 13.42
C CYS A 157 -34.35 -18.32 13.31
N ARG A 158 -34.88 -18.56 12.10
CA ARG A 158 -36.25 -19.04 11.88
C ARG A 158 -36.50 -20.39 12.56
N GLN A 159 -35.59 -21.34 12.38
CA GLN A 159 -35.70 -22.67 12.98
C GLN A 159 -35.72 -22.63 14.52
N LYS A 160 -34.93 -21.75 15.13
CA LYS A 160 -34.93 -21.55 16.59
C LYS A 160 -36.25 -20.95 17.09
N LYS A 161 -36.86 -20.01 16.36
CA LYS A 161 -38.17 -19.42 16.70
C LYS A 161 -39.32 -20.42 16.57
N GLY A 162 -39.33 -21.25 15.52
CA GLY A 162 -40.35 -22.30 15.34
C GLY A 162 -40.33 -23.38 16.42
N LYS A 163 -39.15 -23.73 16.95
CA LYS A 163 -38.99 -24.73 18.03
C LYS A 163 -39.35 -24.20 19.42
N SER A 164 -39.43 -22.88 19.61
CA SER A 164 -39.77 -22.26 20.91
C SER A 164 -41.27 -22.20 21.21
N LEU A 165 -42.14 -22.43 20.22
CA LEU A 165 -43.60 -22.37 20.38
C LEU A 165 -44.22 -23.57 21.11
N TYR A 166 -43.43 -24.60 21.45
CA TYR A 166 -43.92 -25.84 22.05
C TYR A 166 -43.25 -26.17 23.38
N LYS A 167 -43.20 -25.22 24.32
CA LYS A 167 -42.99 -25.51 25.75
C LYS A 167 -43.82 -24.55 26.63
N ILE A 168 -45.14 -24.62 26.54
CA ILE A 168 -46.01 -24.20 27.65
C ILE A 168 -46.42 -25.48 28.38
N LYS A 169 -45.90 -25.70 29.59
CA LYS A 169 -46.37 -26.77 30.49
C LYS A 169 -47.83 -26.48 30.87
N PRO A 170 -48.74 -27.46 30.86
CA PRO A 170 -50.07 -27.28 31.44
C PRO A 170 -49.95 -27.00 32.94
N ARG A 171 -50.61 -25.95 33.44
CA ARG A 171 -50.88 -25.78 34.88
C ARG A 171 -51.82 -26.91 35.30
N HIS A 172 -51.44 -27.66 36.32
CA HIS A 172 -52.33 -28.61 36.96
C HIS A 172 -53.17 -27.85 37.98
N ASP A 173 -54.42 -27.54 37.63
CA ASP A 173 -55.42 -27.10 38.59
C ASP A 173 -55.97 -28.35 39.29
N SER A 174 -55.47 -28.65 40.49
CA SER A 174 -56.12 -29.60 41.39
C SER A 174 -56.89 -28.80 42.43
N GLY A 175 -58.14 -28.48 42.08
CA GLY A 175 -59.14 -27.95 43.00
C GLY A 175 -59.49 -28.97 44.09
N ILE A 176 -59.69 -28.45 45.29
CA ILE A 176 -60.21 -29.14 46.47
C ILE A 176 -61.61 -29.71 46.14
N VAL A 177 -61.86 -30.97 46.47
CA VAL A 177 -63.22 -31.51 46.63
C VAL A 177 -63.37 -31.96 48.08
N SER A 178 -64.22 -31.24 48.81
CA SER A 178 -64.70 -31.58 50.14
C SER A 178 -65.66 -32.77 50.09
N ILE A 179 -65.56 -33.69 51.05
CA ILE A 179 -66.68 -34.35 51.72
C ILE A 179 -66.31 -34.50 53.19
#